data_AF-A0A975RX62-F1
#
_entry.id   AF-A0A975RX62-F1
#
_cell.length_a   1.000
_cell.length_b   1.000
_cell.length_c   1.000
_cell.angle_alpha   90.00
_cell.angle_beta   90.00
_cell.angle_gamma   90.00
#
_symmetry.space_group_name_H-M   'P 1'
#
loop_
_entity.id
_entity.type
_entity.pdbx_description
1 polymer ?
#
loop_
_entity_poly.entity_id
_entity_poly.type
_entity_poly.pdbx_seq_one_letter_code
_entity_poly.pdbx_strand_id
1 'polypeptide(L)'
;MTTIADTAASPEISKPAQWTGRVLSGLVIVFLLFDGAIKLVPWPVVTETMDRMGYGSSESLARTLGVITIACTVLYAIPPTSILGAILLTGYLGGAMASHVRIGSPLFSHTLFGLYLGLMVWGGLWLRDRNLRDLMPWQR
;
A
#
# COMPACT_ATOMS: atom_id res chain seq x y z
N MET A 1 40.24 -32.66 10.55
CA MET A 1 40.30 -31.54 9.59
C MET A 1 38.85 -31.24 9.22
N THR A 2 38.19 -30.38 10.00
CA THR A 2 36.77 -30.06 9.89
C THR A 2 36.60 -28.94 8.87
N THR A 3 36.00 -29.27 7.72
CA THR A 3 35.59 -28.34 6.69
C THR A 3 34.54 -27.41 7.29
N ILE A 4 34.90 -26.15 7.51
CA ILE A 4 33.95 -25.10 7.86
C ILE A 4 33.11 -24.91 6.60
N ALA A 5 31.86 -25.36 6.64
CA ALA A 5 30.92 -25.07 5.56
C ALA A 5 30.84 -23.55 5.44
N ASP A 6 31.29 -23.03 4.30
CA ASP A 6 31.07 -21.65 3.90
C ASP A 6 29.58 -21.36 4.08
N THR A 7 29.26 -20.57 5.10
CA THR A 7 27.93 -20.00 5.26
C THR A 7 27.82 -19.01 4.12
N ALA A 8 27.33 -19.45 2.97
CA ALA A 8 27.14 -18.60 1.81
C ALA A 8 26.26 -17.43 2.25
N ALA A 9 26.89 -16.28 2.48
CA ALA A 9 26.19 -15.07 2.89
C ALA A 9 25.18 -14.74 1.80
N SER A 10 23.90 -14.71 2.16
CA SER A 10 22.83 -14.30 1.25
C SER A 10 23.19 -12.95 0.62
N PRO A 11 23.06 -12.80 -0.72
CA PRO A 11 23.58 -11.64 -1.42
C PRO A 11 22.99 -10.35 -0.86
N GLU A 12 23.86 -9.37 -0.59
CA GLU A 12 23.47 -8.08 -0.05
C GLU A 12 22.52 -7.32 -1.00
N ILE A 13 21.43 -6.74 -0.48
CA ILE A 13 20.56 -5.89 -1.32
C ILE A 13 21.38 -4.74 -1.89
N SER A 14 21.42 -4.65 -3.22
CA SER A 14 22.12 -3.57 -3.92
C SER A 14 21.59 -2.18 -3.52
N LYS A 15 22.49 -1.20 -3.42
CA LYS A 15 22.15 0.21 -3.16
C LYS A 15 21.02 0.75 -4.07
N PRO A 16 21.01 0.51 -5.41
CA PRO A 16 19.92 0.99 -6.25
C PRO A 16 18.57 0.35 -5.88
N ALA A 17 18.52 -0.95 -5.58
CA ALA A 17 17.28 -1.60 -5.16
C ALA A 17 16.73 -0.99 -3.87
N GLN A 18 17.59 -0.73 -2.88
CA GLN A 18 17.15 -0.08 -1.63
C GLN A 18 16.58 1.32 -1.87
N TRP A 19 17.22 2.12 -2.73
CA TRP A 19 16.75 3.46 -3.06
C TRP A 19 15.42 3.45 -3.82
N THR A 20 15.29 2.59 -4.84
CA THR A 20 14.02 2.39 -5.55
C THR A 20 12.92 1.97 -4.57
N GLY A 21 13.20 1.05 -3.65
CA GLY A 21 12.26 0.64 -2.62
C GLY A 21 11.80 1.80 -1.73
N ARG A 22 12.74 2.65 -1.27
CA ARG A 22 12.42 3.84 -0.47
C ARG A 22 11.59 4.86 -1.24
N VAL A 23 11.89 5.11 -2.51
CA VAL A 23 11.14 6.05 -3.35
C VAL A 23 9.70 5.55 -3.57
N LEU A 24 9.52 4.27 -3.93
CA LEU A 24 8.20 3.67 -4.11
C LEU A 24 7.37 3.75 -2.82
N SER A 25 7.95 3.34 -1.69
CA SER A 25 7.27 3.44 -0.39
C SER A 25 6.93 4.88 -0.04
N GLY A 26 7.86 5.82 -0.23
CA GLY A 26 7.64 7.24 0.05
C GLY A 26 6.49 7.82 -0.77
N LEU A 27 6.44 7.51 -2.07
CA LEU A 27 5.37 7.96 -2.97
C LEU A 27 3.99 7.44 -2.52
N VAL A 28 3.91 6.16 -2.19
CA VAL A 28 2.68 5.54 -1.64
C VAL A 28 2.27 6.20 -0.33
N ILE A 29 3.21 6.40 0.59
CA ILE A 29 2.93 7.00 1.90
C ILE A 29 2.37 8.41 1.73
N VAL A 30 3.03 9.26 0.94
CA VAL A 30 2.57 10.64 0.69
C VAL A 30 1.20 10.64 0.04
N PHE A 31 1.00 9.81 -0.99
CA PHE A 31 -0.28 9.72 -1.69
C PHE A 31 -1.43 9.29 -0.75
N LEU A 32 -1.25 8.23 0.02
CA LEU A 32 -2.30 7.69 0.88
C LEU A 32 -2.57 8.55 2.11
N LEU A 33 -1.55 9.22 2.66
CA LEU A 33 -1.76 10.21 3.73
C LEU A 33 -2.56 11.40 3.21
N PHE A 34 -2.26 11.89 2.00
CA PHE A 34 -3.02 12.96 1.38
C PHE A 34 -4.47 12.54 1.08
N ASP A 35 -4.66 11.37 0.49
CA ASP A 35 -5.98 10.78 0.20
C ASP A 35 -6.82 10.63 1.48
N GLY A 36 -6.23 10.08 2.53
CA GLY A 36 -6.90 9.92 3.82
C GLY A 36 -7.21 11.25 4.49
N ALA A 37 -6.29 12.23 4.42
CA ALA A 37 -6.47 13.54 5.04
C ALA A 37 -7.61 14.34 4.39
N ILE A 38 -7.74 14.31 3.07
CA ILE A 38 -8.86 14.98 2.38
C ILE A 38 -10.20 14.40 2.83
N LYS A 39 -10.27 13.09 3.07
CA LYS A 39 -11.50 12.43 3.57
C LYS A 39 -11.87 12.84 5.01
N LEU A 40 -10.96 13.47 5.76
CA LEU A 40 -11.26 13.99 7.10
C LEU A 40 -11.93 15.37 7.07
N VAL A 41 -11.76 16.10 5.98
CA VAL A 41 -12.31 17.44 5.81
C VAL A 41 -13.68 17.33 5.13
N PRO A 42 -14.74 18.00 5.61
CA PRO A 42 -16.08 17.94 5.03
C PRO A 42 -16.16 18.77 3.74
N TRP A 43 -15.44 18.35 2.70
CA TRP A 43 -15.50 18.99 1.39
C TRP A 43 -16.60 18.36 0.52
N PRO A 44 -17.43 19.17 -0.15
CA PRO A 44 -18.51 18.67 -1.02
C PRO A 44 -18.02 17.70 -2.09
N VAL A 45 -16.79 17.88 -2.60
CA VAL A 45 -16.18 16.98 -3.59
C VAL A 45 -16.04 15.54 -3.07
N VAL A 46 -15.79 15.36 -1.78
CA VAL A 46 -15.65 14.03 -1.17
C VAL A 46 -17.01 13.36 -1.04
N THR A 47 -18.00 14.07 -0.50
CA THR A 47 -19.35 13.54 -0.30
C THR A 47 -20.06 13.26 -1.63
N GLU A 48 -19.90 14.13 -2.64
CA GLU A 48 -20.44 13.89 -3.98
C GLU A 48 -19.79 12.67 -4.65
N THR A 49 -18.47 12.50 -4.50
CA THR A 49 -17.78 11.31 -5.03
C THR A 49 -18.24 10.03 -4.32
N MET A 50 -18.43 10.07 -3.00
CA MET A 50 -18.98 8.94 -2.23
C MET A 50 -20.40 8.58 -2.67
N ASP A 51 -21.23 9.59 -2.96
CA ASP A 51 -22.58 9.41 -3.46
C ASP A 51 -22.59 8.69 -4.82
N ARG A 52 -21.73 9.14 -5.75
CA ARG A 52 -21.54 8.49 -7.07
C ARG A 52 -21.03 7.05 -6.96
N MET A 53 -20.26 6.73 -5.92
CA MET A 53 -19.81 5.35 -5.64
C MET A 53 -20.88 4.47 -4.97
N GLY A 54 -22.07 5.02 -4.69
CA GLY A 54 -23.18 4.28 -4.09
C GLY A 54 -23.02 4.06 -2.58
N TYR A 55 -22.25 4.92 -1.91
CA TYR A 55 -22.07 4.95 -0.45
C TYR A 55 -22.91 6.04 0.24
N GLY A 56 -23.54 6.90 -0.55
CA GLY A 56 -24.27 8.08 -0.07
C GLY A 56 -23.35 9.23 0.34
N SER A 57 -23.92 10.43 0.44
CA SER A 57 -23.24 11.66 0.88
C SER A 57 -22.94 11.69 2.39
N SER A 58 -22.45 10.59 2.96
CA SER A 58 -22.20 10.42 4.40
C SER A 58 -20.81 10.89 4.81
N GLU A 59 -20.72 12.04 5.49
CA GLU A 59 -19.46 12.55 6.03
C GLU A 59 -18.85 11.63 7.10
N SER A 60 -19.66 10.90 7.87
CA SER A 60 -19.15 9.98 8.90
C SER A 60 -18.45 8.77 8.26
N LEU A 61 -18.99 8.29 7.13
CA LEU A 61 -18.38 7.21 6.36
C LEU A 61 -17.08 7.67 5.70
N ALA A 62 -17.08 8.85 5.07
CA ALA A 62 -15.88 9.44 4.49
C ALA A 62 -14.76 9.58 5.54
N ARG A 63 -15.08 10.15 6.71
CA ARG A 63 -14.12 10.28 7.82
C ARG A 63 -13.61 8.93 8.32
N THR A 64 -14.49 7.94 8.46
CA THR A 64 -14.09 6.58 8.87
C THR A 64 -13.10 5.99 7.88
N LEU A 65 -13.38 6.08 6.58
CA LEU A 65 -12.46 5.63 5.53
C LEU A 65 -11.13 6.38 5.59
N GLY A 66 -11.15 7.70 5.77
CA GLY A 66 -9.94 8.52 5.91
C GLY A 66 -9.07 8.11 7.10
N VAL A 67 -9.68 7.88 8.27
CA VAL A 67 -8.98 7.40 9.48
C VAL A 67 -8.37 6.03 9.24
N ILE A 68 -9.10 5.09 8.63
CA ILE A 68 -8.59 3.75 8.31
C ILE A 68 -7.38 3.85 7.36
N THR A 69 -7.48 4.64 6.29
CA THR A 69 -6.37 4.84 5.34
C THR A 69 -5.14 5.38 6.03
N ILE A 70 -5.29 6.42 6.85
CA ILE A 70 -4.17 7.04 7.57
C ILE A 70 -3.56 6.06 8.55
N ALA A 71 -4.36 5.36 9.36
CA ALA A 71 -3.86 4.39 10.33
C ALA A 71 -3.05 3.27 9.65
N CYS A 72 -3.57 2.69 8.58
CA CYS A 72 -2.87 1.65 7.82
C CYS A 72 -1.57 2.19 7.18
N THR A 73 -1.60 3.42 6.67
CA THR A 73 -0.45 4.06 6.04
C THR A 73 0.64 4.40 7.06
N VAL A 74 0.27 4.86 8.26
CA VAL A 74 1.20 5.11 9.36
C VAL A 74 1.87 3.82 9.81
N LEU A 75 1.10 2.73 9.96
CA LEU A 75 1.66 1.40 10.23
C LEU A 75 2.62 0.95 9.13
N TYR A 76 2.31 1.22 7.85
CA TYR A 76 3.20 0.91 6.74
C TYR A 76 4.49 1.74 6.73
N ALA A 77 4.39 3.02 7.13
CA ALA A 77 5.52 3.95 7.14
C ALA A 77 6.54 3.65 8.24
N ILE A 78 6.09 3.13 9.38
CA ILE A 78 6.92 2.80 10.54
C ILE A 78 7.64 1.44 10.28
N PRO A 79 8.99 1.37 10.23
CA PRO A 79 9.69 0.18 9.76
C PRO A 79 9.33 -1.12 10.51
N PRO A 80 9.25 -1.14 11.87
CA PRO A 80 8.85 -2.34 12.62
C PRO A 80 7.45 -2.87 12.29
N THR A 81 6.53 -2.02 11.86
CA THR A 81 5.13 -2.39 11.58
C THR A 81 4.82 -2.43 10.08
N SER A 82 5.83 -2.22 9.24
CA SER A 82 5.63 -1.99 7.80
C SER A 82 4.95 -3.16 7.08
N ILE A 83 5.27 -4.40 7.45
CA ILE A 83 4.61 -5.60 6.92
C ILE A 83 3.13 -5.64 7.32
N LEU A 84 2.80 -5.36 8.58
CA LEU A 84 1.40 -5.28 9.05
C LEU A 84 0.64 -4.19 8.29
N GLY A 85 1.23 -3.01 8.13
CA GLY A 85 0.65 -1.93 7.34
C GLY A 85 0.42 -2.34 5.88
N ALA A 86 1.36 -3.05 5.26
CA ALA A 86 1.23 -3.55 3.89
C ALA A 86 0.06 -4.54 3.75
N ILE A 87 -0.12 -5.45 4.72
CA ILE A 87 -1.24 -6.39 4.75
C ILE A 87 -2.57 -5.66 4.87
N LEU A 88 -2.68 -4.71 5.81
CA LEU A 88 -3.90 -3.92 6.00
C LEU A 88 -4.24 -3.07 4.77
N LEU A 89 -3.23 -2.43 4.17
CA LEU A 89 -3.39 -1.67 2.93
C LEU A 89 -3.83 -2.56 1.77
N THR A 90 -3.38 -3.82 1.71
CA THR A 90 -3.84 -4.77 0.68
C THR A 90 -5.34 -5.01 0.78
N GLY A 91 -5.85 -5.24 1.99
CA GLY A 91 -7.29 -5.38 2.22
C GLY A 91 -8.07 -4.10 1.88
N TYR A 92 -7.56 -2.94 2.32
CA TYR A 92 -8.18 -1.65 2.04
C TYR A 92 -8.25 -1.33 0.53
N LEU A 93 -7.14 -1.46 -0.17
CA LEU A 93 -7.04 -1.19 -1.61
C LEU A 93 -7.83 -2.21 -2.44
N GLY A 94 -7.90 -3.48 -2.00
CA GLY A 94 -8.78 -4.49 -2.60
C GLY A 94 -10.25 -4.12 -2.47
N GLY A 95 -10.67 -3.60 -1.31
CA GLY A 95 -12.01 -3.06 -1.10
C GLY A 95 -12.32 -1.89 -2.04
N ALA A 96 -11.41 -0.92 -2.17
CA ALA A 96 -11.56 0.20 -3.09
C ALA A 96 -11.69 -0.25 -4.56
N MET A 97 -10.88 -1.21 -4.98
CA MET A 97 -10.98 -1.82 -6.31
C MET A 97 -12.35 -2.49 -6.51
N ALA A 98 -12.84 -3.26 -5.53
CA ALA A 98 -14.14 -3.91 -5.61
C ALA A 98 -15.29 -2.88 -5.73
N SER A 99 -15.21 -1.75 -5.03
CA SER A 99 -16.17 -0.64 -5.17
C SER A 99 -16.21 -0.09 -6.59
N HIS A 100 -15.05 0.10 -7.22
CA HIS A 100 -14.96 0.56 -8.60
C HIS A 100 -15.45 -0.46 -9.62
N VAL A 101 -15.20 -1.76 -9.40
CA VAL A 101 -15.79 -2.84 -10.21
C VAL A 101 -17.31 -2.80 -10.14
N ARG A 102 -17.88 -2.68 -8.93
CA ARG A 102 -19.34 -2.68 -8.70
C ARG A 102 -20.06 -1.59 -9.50
N ILE A 103 -19.47 -0.41 -9.63
CA ILE A 103 -20.07 0.74 -10.32
C ILE A 103 -19.64 0.84 -11.79
N GLY A 104 -18.90 -0.15 -12.32
CA GLY A 104 -18.47 -0.16 -13.73
C GLY A 104 -17.46 0.94 -14.08
N SER A 105 -16.61 1.36 -13.15
CA SER A 105 -15.58 2.37 -13.42
C SER A 105 -14.56 1.89 -14.46
N PRO A 106 -13.89 2.81 -15.20
CA PRO A 106 -12.94 2.40 -16.23
C PRO A 106 -11.76 1.61 -15.65
N LEU A 107 -11.48 0.45 -16.25
CA LEU A 107 -10.58 -0.58 -15.70
C LEU A 107 -9.18 -0.05 -15.35
N PHE A 108 -8.48 0.55 -16.32
CA PHE A 108 -7.07 0.93 -16.16
C PHE A 108 -6.84 2.19 -15.32
N SER A 109 -7.88 3.00 -15.08
CA SER A 109 -7.71 4.28 -14.38
C SER A 109 -8.19 4.25 -12.94
N HIS A 110 -9.38 3.70 -12.67
CA HIS A 110 -9.98 3.74 -11.33
C HIS A 110 -9.94 2.36 -10.69
N THR A 111 -10.29 1.32 -11.45
CA THR A 111 -10.41 -0.03 -10.91
C THR A 111 -9.04 -0.62 -10.54
N LEU A 112 -8.09 -0.63 -11.47
CA LEU A 112 -6.75 -1.19 -11.24
C LEU A 112 -5.82 -0.25 -10.46
N PHE A 113 -6.26 0.96 -10.14
CA PHE A 113 -5.42 1.91 -9.42
C PHE A 113 -5.00 1.38 -8.05
N GLY A 114 -5.93 0.76 -7.31
CA GLY A 114 -5.62 0.09 -6.04
C GLY A 114 -4.61 -1.04 -6.20
N LEU A 115 -4.65 -1.78 -7.31
CA LEU A 115 -3.67 -2.83 -7.62
C LEU A 115 -2.28 -2.22 -7.86
N TYR A 116 -2.17 -1.13 -8.62
CA TYR A 116 -0.89 -0.46 -8.85
C TYR A 116 -0.25 0.02 -7.55
N LEU A 117 -1.05 0.62 -6.66
CA LEU A 117 -0.59 1.01 -5.33
C LEU A 117 -0.18 -0.19 -4.49
N GLY A 118 -0.94 -1.29 -4.52
CA GLY A 118 -0.59 -2.53 -3.84
C GLY A 118 0.75 -3.11 -4.32
N LEU A 119 0.99 -3.10 -5.63
CA LEU A 119 2.28 -3.51 -6.20
C LEU A 119 3.41 -2.60 -5.76
N MET A 120 3.18 -1.29 -5.63
CA MET A 120 4.19 -0.36 -5.10
C MET A 120 4.44 -0.54 -3.59
N VAL A 121 3.39 -0.81 -2.80
CA VAL A 121 3.48 -1.12 -1.37
C VAL A 121 4.40 -2.31 -1.14
N TRP A 122 4.08 -3.44 -1.79
CA TRP A 122 4.81 -4.70 -1.63
C TRP A 122 6.14 -4.69 -2.35
N GLY A 123 6.20 -4.18 -3.58
CA GLY A 123 7.44 -4.06 -4.35
C GLY A 123 8.45 -3.13 -3.69
N GLY A 124 7.99 -2.00 -3.14
CA GLY A 124 8.84 -1.09 -2.38
C GLY A 124 9.44 -1.74 -1.13
N LEU A 125 8.62 -2.53 -0.42
CA LEU A 125 9.04 -3.27 0.77
C LEU A 125 10.00 -4.42 0.42
N TRP A 126 9.66 -5.23 -0.57
CA TRP A 126 10.49 -6.33 -1.07
C TRP A 126 11.83 -5.79 -1.60
N LEU A 127 11.87 -4.59 -2.17
CA LEU A 127 13.13 -4.00 -2.65
C LEU A 127 14.08 -3.54 -1.53
N ARG A 128 13.57 -3.22 -0.34
CA ARG A 128 14.35 -2.64 0.77
C ARG A 128 14.53 -3.56 1.98
N ASP A 129 13.70 -4.59 2.15
CA ASP A 129 13.72 -5.52 3.29
C ASP A 129 14.21 -6.91 2.87
N ARG A 130 15.31 -7.37 3.48
CA ARG A 130 15.88 -8.70 3.22
C ARG A 130 15.02 -9.81 3.79
N ASN A 131 14.52 -9.63 5.01
CA ASN A 131 13.75 -10.66 5.70
C ASN A 131 12.49 -10.99 4.91
N LEU A 132 11.88 -9.97 4.27
CA LEU A 132 10.72 -10.19 3.41
C LEU A 132 11.06 -10.95 2.12
N ARG A 133 12.24 -10.72 1.52
CA ARG A 133 12.69 -11.49 0.34
C ARG A 133 12.90 -12.96 0.67
N ASP A 134 13.42 -13.24 1.86
CA ASP A 134 13.67 -14.61 2.32
C ASP A 134 12.35 -15.36 2.59
N LEU A 135 11.30 -14.66 3.04
CA LEU A 135 9.96 -15.23 3.22
C LEU A 135 9.17 -15.43 1.91
N MET A 136 9.42 -14.59 0.90
CA MET A 136 8.81 -14.69 -0.43
C MET A 136 9.88 -14.85 -1.51
N PRO A 137 10.55 -16.02 -1.57
CA PRO A 137 11.56 -16.28 -2.58
C PRO A 137 10.90 -16.38 -3.95
N TRP A 138 11.45 -15.66 -4.93
CA TRP A 138 11.10 -15.88 -6.33
C TRP A 138 11.71 -17.21 -6.75
N GLN A 139 10.92 -18.29 -6.63
CA GLN A 139 11.30 -19.58 -7.17
C GLN A 139 11.33 -19.45 -8.70
N ARG A 140 12.50 -19.69 -9.29
CA ARG A 140 12.67 -19.82 -10.74
C ARG A 140 12.39 -21.23 -11.17
#